data_AF-A0A934YDU4-F1
#
_entry.id   AF-A0A934YDU4-F1
#
_cell.length_a   1.000
_cell.length_b   1.000
_cell.length_c   1.000
_cell.angle_alpha   90.00
_cell.angle_beta   90.00
_cell.angle_gamma   90.00
#
_symmetry.space_group_name_H-M   'P 1'
#
loop_
_entity.id
_entity.type
_entity.pdbx_description
1 polymer ?
#
loop_
_entity_poly.entity_id
_entity_poly.type
_entity_poly.pdbx_seq_one_letter_code
_entity_poly.pdbx_strand_id
1 'polypeptide(L)'
;MPPSTPNSRLLVTSPGGPRAGEAADASSEGAPLPEEESGLRPATKSAADRDADAHGVLVQLEREVQALVRGLEAIRFALHPRTGPDARRLKGQAQGLAHVRDGLVQVLGAARGVPRLFREDTAFVEYLRGMAAWAHATREAIDDLARARETERGSRLRVELAKSLHFEELVDEVERELAHEGAYDPAVDPVREAVRRLVFVASALERQL
;
A
#
# COMPACT_ATOMS: atom_id res chain seq x y z
N MET A 1 -8.52 -0.49 71.02
CA MET A 1 -9.44 -1.03 72.04
C MET A 1 -10.02 -2.35 71.51
N PRO A 2 -10.31 -3.33 72.38
CA PRO A 2 -11.23 -4.47 72.09
C PRO A 2 -12.70 -3.96 72.18
N PRO A 3 -13.79 -4.77 72.11
CA PRO A 3 -13.86 -6.24 72.20
C PRO A 3 -14.93 -6.96 71.32
N SER A 4 -15.15 -8.25 71.66
CA SER A 4 -16.43 -8.99 71.62
C SER A 4 -17.02 -9.50 70.28
N THR A 5 -16.86 -10.82 70.11
CA THR A 5 -17.86 -11.75 69.55
C THR A 5 -19.19 -11.70 70.35
N PRO A 6 -20.35 -12.20 69.84
CA PRO A 6 -20.65 -13.64 69.93
C PRO A 6 -21.65 -14.25 68.90
N ASN A 7 -21.69 -15.59 68.84
CA ASN A 7 -22.85 -16.54 68.83
C ASN A 7 -24.23 -16.13 68.22
N SER A 8 -25.05 -17.03 67.64
CA SER A 8 -25.06 -18.51 67.69
C SER A 8 -26.03 -19.19 66.69
N ARG A 9 -25.88 -20.52 66.55
CA ARG A 9 -26.90 -21.58 66.32
C ARG A 9 -27.89 -21.52 65.13
N LEU A 10 -27.89 -22.59 64.34
CA LEU A 10 -28.90 -23.69 64.30
C LEU A 10 -28.14 -24.94 63.78
N LEU A 11 -28.03 -26.07 64.49
CA LEU A 11 -29.00 -27.16 64.67
C LEU A 11 -29.40 -27.83 63.31
N VAL A 12 -28.92 -29.05 63.01
CA VAL A 12 -29.50 -30.38 63.35
C VAL A 12 -30.60 -30.79 62.33
N THR A 13 -30.62 -31.96 61.68
CA THR A 13 -29.92 -33.26 61.88
C THR A 13 -29.79 -34.09 60.59
N SER A 14 -28.91 -35.11 60.57
CA SER A 14 -28.96 -36.25 59.63
C SER A 14 -30.13 -37.20 59.94
N PRO A 15 -30.49 -38.13 59.02
CA PRO A 15 -30.24 -39.55 59.34
C PRO A 15 -29.88 -40.45 58.14
N GLY A 16 -29.30 -41.63 58.43
CA GLY A 16 -29.37 -42.81 57.52
C GLY A 16 -28.05 -43.28 56.91
N GLY A 17 -27.56 -44.43 57.38
CA GLY A 17 -26.70 -45.37 56.66
C GLY A 17 -27.23 -46.80 56.88
N PRO A 18 -26.50 -47.90 56.55
CA PRO A 18 -25.12 -48.01 56.05
C PRO A 18 -25.14 -48.67 54.61
N ARG A 19 -24.31 -49.62 54.11
CA ARG A 19 -23.26 -50.49 54.68
C ARG A 19 -22.37 -51.18 53.62
N ALA A 20 -21.05 -51.09 53.79
CA ALA A 20 -19.97 -52.02 53.36
C ALA A 20 -19.74 -52.34 51.86
N GLY A 21 -18.44 -52.44 51.52
CA GLY A 21 -17.90 -52.89 50.22
C GLY A 21 -17.67 -51.74 49.22
N GLU A 22 -16.50 -51.57 48.59
CA GLU A 22 -15.19 -52.23 48.73
C GLU A 22 -14.06 -51.19 48.49
N ALA A 23 -12.80 -51.55 48.70
CA ALA A 23 -11.70 -50.57 48.76
C ALA A 23 -11.05 -50.24 47.40
N ALA A 24 -10.83 -48.94 47.17
CA ALA A 24 -9.76 -48.41 46.33
C ALA A 24 -9.30 -47.06 46.91
N ASP A 25 -8.00 -46.93 47.22
CA ASP A 25 -7.43 -45.76 47.87
C ASP A 25 -6.55 -44.96 46.89
N ALA A 26 -6.95 -43.72 46.62
CA ALA A 26 -6.17 -42.68 45.95
C ALA A 26 -6.94 -41.34 46.05
N SER A 27 -6.58 -40.50 47.02
CA SER A 27 -7.21 -39.17 47.17
C SER A 27 -6.55 -38.11 46.30
N SER A 28 -7.37 -37.21 45.74
CA SER A 28 -7.04 -35.85 45.32
C SER A 28 -5.82 -35.62 44.40
N GLU A 29 -6.11 -35.19 43.18
CA GLU A 29 -5.91 -33.77 42.86
C GLU A 29 -6.97 -33.29 41.86
N GLY A 30 -7.43 -32.04 42.02
CA GLY A 30 -8.45 -31.46 41.15
C GLY A 30 -7.80 -30.98 39.85
N ALA A 31 -8.15 -31.61 38.72
CA ALA A 31 -7.66 -31.15 37.42
C ALA A 31 -8.04 -29.68 37.20
N PRO A 32 -7.10 -28.80 36.83
CA PRO A 32 -7.45 -27.45 36.43
C PRO A 32 -8.36 -27.51 35.20
N LEU A 33 -9.31 -26.58 35.13
CA LEU A 33 -10.11 -26.38 33.92
C LEU A 33 -9.15 -26.13 32.76
N PRO A 34 -9.38 -26.72 31.57
CA PRO A 34 -8.59 -26.37 30.40
C PRO A 34 -8.80 -24.89 30.12
N GLU A 35 -7.73 -24.10 30.21
CA GLU A 35 -7.76 -22.74 29.69
C GLU A 35 -8.06 -22.85 28.19
N GLU A 36 -9.13 -22.19 27.73
CA GLU A 36 -9.33 -21.97 26.30
C GLU A 36 -8.27 -20.98 25.84
N GLU A 37 -7.05 -21.48 25.57
CA GLU A 37 -6.14 -20.87 24.62
C GLU A 37 -6.91 -20.72 23.30
N SER A 38 -7.57 -19.57 23.15
CA SER A 38 -8.25 -19.15 21.93
C SER A 38 -7.17 -18.83 20.90
N GLY A 39 -6.55 -19.89 20.41
CA GLY A 39 -5.45 -19.89 19.47
C GLY A 39 -5.95 -19.48 18.10
N LEU A 40 -6.29 -18.19 17.95
CA LEU A 40 -6.30 -17.48 16.68
C LEU A 40 -4.86 -17.43 16.14
N ARG A 41 -4.35 -18.60 15.75
CA ARG A 41 -3.30 -18.69 14.73
C ARG A 41 -3.83 -17.91 13.53
N PRO A 42 -3.13 -16.87 13.05
CA PRO A 42 -3.62 -16.08 11.92
C PRO A 42 -3.85 -17.02 10.75
N ALA A 43 -5.08 -17.03 10.22
CA ALA A 43 -5.45 -17.91 9.13
C ALA A 43 -4.58 -17.58 7.91
N THR A 44 -3.64 -18.48 7.59
CA THR A 44 -2.70 -18.29 6.50
C THR A 44 -3.47 -18.27 5.18
N LYS A 45 -3.59 -17.09 4.55
CA LYS A 45 -4.25 -16.91 3.23
C LYS A 45 -3.80 -18.01 2.26
N SER A 46 -4.74 -18.61 1.55
CA SER A 46 -4.43 -19.64 0.56
C SER A 46 -3.57 -19.06 -0.58
N ALA A 47 -3.11 -19.93 -1.49
CA ALA A 47 -2.48 -19.44 -2.72
C ALA A 47 -3.49 -18.63 -3.56
N ALA A 48 -4.72 -19.14 -3.70
CA ALA A 48 -5.77 -18.53 -4.51
C ALA A 48 -6.19 -17.13 -3.99
N ASP A 49 -6.27 -16.96 -2.67
CA ASP A 49 -6.58 -15.63 -2.08
C ASP A 49 -5.48 -14.61 -2.42
N ARG A 50 -4.20 -15.00 -2.29
CA ARG A 50 -3.06 -14.12 -2.58
C ARG A 50 -2.89 -13.80 -4.06
N ASP A 51 -3.26 -14.73 -4.94
CA ASP A 51 -3.24 -14.49 -6.38
C ASP A 51 -4.45 -13.63 -6.82
N ALA A 52 -5.59 -13.72 -6.13
CA ALA A 52 -6.74 -12.82 -6.31
C ALA A 52 -6.46 -11.39 -5.79
N ASP A 53 -5.83 -11.25 -4.61
CA ASP A 53 -5.34 -9.97 -4.09
C ASP A 53 -4.41 -9.30 -5.12
N ALA A 54 -3.41 -10.06 -5.61
CA ALA A 54 -2.43 -9.58 -6.59
C ALA A 54 -3.07 -9.16 -7.94
N HIS A 55 -4.09 -9.88 -8.39
CA HIS A 55 -4.87 -9.46 -9.56
C HIS A 55 -5.61 -8.15 -9.32
N GLY A 56 -6.17 -7.94 -8.13
CA GLY A 56 -6.80 -6.67 -7.73
C GLY A 56 -5.84 -5.49 -7.78
N VAL A 57 -4.62 -5.66 -7.26
CA VAL A 57 -3.56 -4.64 -7.30
C VAL A 57 -3.15 -4.29 -8.73
N LEU A 58 -2.90 -5.30 -9.58
CA LEU A 58 -2.59 -5.09 -11.00
C LEU A 58 -3.69 -4.28 -11.71
N VAL A 59 -4.96 -4.69 -11.54
CA VAL A 59 -6.11 -4.00 -12.16
C VAL A 59 -6.26 -2.56 -11.66
N GLN A 60 -5.88 -2.27 -10.41
CA GLN A 60 -5.87 -0.90 -9.88
C GLN A 60 -4.75 -0.05 -10.51
N LEU A 61 -3.53 -0.58 -10.58
CA LEU A 61 -2.39 0.10 -11.21
C LEU A 61 -2.62 0.37 -12.71
N GLU A 62 -3.24 -0.56 -13.44
CA GLU A 62 -3.63 -0.35 -14.84
C GLU A 62 -4.63 0.82 -14.98
N ARG A 63 -5.58 0.98 -14.05
CA ARG A 63 -6.56 2.07 -14.06
C ARG A 63 -5.91 3.43 -13.78
N GLU A 64 -4.95 3.48 -12.86
CA GLU A 64 -4.19 4.70 -12.53
C GLU A 64 -3.34 5.14 -13.72
N VAL A 65 -2.57 4.25 -14.34
CA VAL A 65 -1.82 4.57 -15.56
C VAL A 65 -2.74 4.99 -16.71
N GLN A 66 -3.92 4.36 -16.87
CA GLN A 66 -4.89 4.77 -17.88
C GLN A 66 -5.55 6.14 -17.55
N ALA A 67 -5.66 6.52 -16.28
CA ALA A 67 -6.09 7.85 -15.88
C ALA A 67 -5.01 8.90 -16.19
N LEU A 68 -3.73 8.58 -15.99
CA LEU A 68 -2.60 9.41 -16.40
C LEU A 68 -2.57 9.64 -17.92
N VAL A 69 -2.82 8.59 -18.74
CA VAL A 69 -2.98 8.71 -20.21
C VAL A 69 -4.02 9.78 -20.55
N ARG A 70 -5.26 9.64 -20.05
CA ARG A 70 -6.37 10.56 -20.33
C ARG A 70 -6.09 11.99 -19.87
N GLY A 71 -5.44 12.15 -18.72
CA GLY A 71 -5.04 13.44 -18.17
C GLY A 71 -4.03 14.19 -19.05
N LEU A 72 -3.03 13.47 -19.57
CA LEU A 72 -2.03 14.04 -20.49
C LEU A 72 -2.63 14.43 -21.84
N GLU A 73 -3.63 13.69 -22.33
CA GLU A 73 -4.38 14.08 -23.53
C GLU A 73 -5.20 15.35 -23.32
N ALA A 74 -5.90 15.49 -22.19
CA ALA A 74 -6.62 16.71 -21.82
C ALA A 74 -5.70 17.93 -21.76
N ILE A 75 -4.52 17.81 -21.15
CA ILE A 75 -3.48 18.86 -21.13
C ILE A 75 -3.03 19.21 -22.56
N ARG A 76 -2.79 18.20 -23.42
CA ARG A 76 -2.42 18.42 -24.83
C ARG A 76 -3.45 19.27 -25.56
N PHE A 77 -4.74 19.04 -25.34
CA PHE A 77 -5.81 19.87 -25.90
C PHE A 77 -5.84 21.29 -25.29
N ALA A 78 -5.71 21.43 -23.97
CA ALA A 78 -5.70 22.74 -23.28
C ALA A 78 -4.50 23.63 -23.65
N LEU A 79 -3.36 23.02 -24.03
CA LEU A 79 -2.16 23.71 -24.51
C LEU A 79 -2.16 23.95 -26.03
N HIS A 80 -2.93 23.20 -26.82
CA HIS A 80 -2.93 23.33 -28.29
C HIS A 80 -3.21 24.75 -28.83
N PRO A 81 -4.19 25.54 -28.30
CA PRO A 81 -4.43 26.89 -28.77
C PRO A 81 -3.49 27.96 -28.17
N ARG A 82 -2.60 27.60 -27.23
CA ARG A 82 -1.70 28.56 -26.57
C ARG A 82 -0.40 28.76 -27.34
N THR A 83 0.05 30.00 -27.42
CA THR A 83 1.36 30.40 -27.93
C THR A 83 2.14 31.16 -26.85
N GLY A 84 3.48 31.16 -26.94
CA GLY A 84 4.37 31.81 -25.96
C GLY A 84 5.43 30.87 -25.38
N PRO A 85 6.34 31.39 -24.53
CA PRO A 85 7.39 30.58 -23.90
C PRO A 85 6.84 29.56 -22.92
N ASP A 86 5.86 29.94 -22.09
CA ASP A 86 5.35 29.07 -21.01
C ASP A 86 4.44 27.96 -21.54
N ALA A 87 3.68 28.24 -22.60
CA ALA A 87 2.99 27.20 -23.37
C ALA A 87 3.96 26.14 -23.92
N ARG A 88 5.16 26.54 -24.37
CA ARG A 88 6.22 25.61 -24.78
C ARG A 88 6.84 24.86 -23.59
N ARG A 89 7.06 25.53 -22.46
CA ARG A 89 7.55 24.89 -21.21
C ARG A 89 6.58 23.82 -20.72
N LEU A 90 5.31 24.15 -20.53
CA LEU A 90 4.27 23.21 -20.09
C LEU A 90 4.08 22.04 -21.09
N LYS A 91 4.16 22.30 -22.40
CA LYS A 91 4.15 21.23 -23.41
C LYS A 91 5.35 20.29 -23.26
N GLY A 92 6.54 20.84 -22.95
CA GLY A 92 7.73 20.06 -22.63
C GLY A 92 7.55 19.19 -21.37
N GLN A 93 6.96 19.74 -20.30
CA GLN A 93 6.69 18.99 -19.06
C GLN A 93 5.65 17.87 -19.28
N ALA A 94 4.58 18.15 -20.02
CA ALA A 94 3.58 17.15 -20.39
C ALA A 94 4.19 16.03 -21.26
N GLN A 95 5.13 16.36 -22.16
CA GLN A 95 5.90 15.37 -22.91
C GLN A 95 6.89 14.61 -22.02
N GLY A 96 7.47 15.23 -20.99
CA GLY A 96 8.25 14.55 -19.95
C GLY A 96 7.43 13.46 -19.25
N LEU A 97 6.25 13.81 -18.73
CA LEU A 97 5.33 12.85 -18.11
C LEU A 97 4.83 11.75 -19.05
N ALA A 98 4.70 12.03 -20.35
CA ALA A 98 4.36 11.00 -21.33
C ALA A 98 5.40 9.86 -21.36
N HIS A 99 6.70 10.17 -21.23
CA HIS A 99 7.73 9.14 -21.14
C HIS A 99 7.70 8.39 -19.80
N VAL A 100 7.37 9.07 -18.69
CA VAL A 100 7.19 8.43 -17.37
C VAL A 100 6.05 7.41 -17.42
N ARG A 101 4.91 7.81 -18.01
CA ARG A 101 3.78 6.94 -18.34
C ARG A 101 4.23 5.74 -19.18
N ASP A 102 5.01 5.96 -20.23
CA ASP A 102 5.43 4.88 -21.14
C ASP A 102 6.37 3.88 -20.46
N GLY A 103 7.27 4.35 -19.59
CA GLY A 103 8.07 3.49 -18.71
C GLY A 103 7.21 2.66 -17.75
N LEU A 104 6.20 3.27 -17.11
CA LEU A 104 5.25 2.55 -16.25
C LEU A 104 4.43 1.50 -17.03
N VAL A 105 3.99 1.81 -18.25
CA VAL A 105 3.30 0.84 -19.14
C VAL A 105 4.23 -0.32 -19.49
N GLN A 106 5.51 -0.06 -19.78
CA GLN A 106 6.50 -1.10 -20.09
C GLN A 106 6.76 -2.00 -18.87
N VAL A 107 6.97 -1.42 -17.69
CA VAL A 107 7.24 -2.16 -16.44
C VAL A 107 6.03 -3.02 -16.03
N LEU A 108 4.82 -2.47 -16.08
CA LEU A 108 3.58 -3.24 -15.85
C LEU A 108 3.41 -4.36 -16.89
N GLY A 109 3.72 -4.08 -18.16
CA GLY A 109 3.62 -5.06 -19.24
C GLY A 109 4.57 -6.25 -19.08
N ALA A 110 5.82 -6.00 -18.68
CA ALA A 110 6.82 -7.02 -18.40
C ALA A 110 6.47 -7.85 -17.15
N ALA A 111 6.09 -7.19 -16.05
CA ALA A 111 5.75 -7.86 -14.80
C ALA A 111 4.42 -8.64 -14.86
N ARG A 112 3.52 -8.37 -15.83
CA ARG A 112 2.17 -8.95 -15.92
C ARG A 112 2.12 -10.49 -15.81
N GLY A 113 3.16 -11.19 -16.26
CA GLY A 113 3.28 -12.64 -16.18
C GLY A 113 3.63 -13.20 -14.80
N VAL A 114 3.86 -12.33 -13.80
CA VAL A 114 4.46 -12.66 -12.51
C VAL A 114 3.56 -12.17 -11.36
N PRO A 115 2.48 -12.90 -10.99
CA PRO A 115 1.52 -12.45 -9.97
C PRO A 115 2.15 -12.16 -8.60
N ARG A 116 3.23 -12.85 -8.24
CA ARG A 116 3.93 -12.67 -6.96
C ARG A 116 4.54 -11.28 -6.77
N LEU A 117 4.84 -10.54 -7.84
CA LEU A 117 5.28 -9.14 -7.76
C LEU A 117 4.15 -8.18 -7.35
N PHE A 118 2.89 -8.52 -7.62
CA PHE A 118 1.74 -7.61 -7.41
C PHE A 118 1.07 -7.75 -6.03
N ARG A 119 1.71 -8.38 -5.05
CA ARG A 119 1.17 -8.43 -3.68
C ARG A 119 1.34 -7.07 -3.01
N GLU A 120 0.44 -6.73 -2.08
CA GLU A 120 0.40 -5.37 -1.51
C GLU A 120 1.63 -4.98 -0.68
N ASP A 121 2.44 -5.97 -0.32
CA ASP A 121 3.63 -5.92 0.55
C ASP A 121 4.97 -6.00 -0.21
N THR A 122 4.98 -5.85 -1.55
CA THR A 122 6.22 -5.81 -2.35
C THR A 122 6.76 -4.40 -2.56
N ALA A 123 8.08 -4.25 -2.58
CA ALA A 123 8.73 -3.00 -2.95
C ALA A 123 8.33 -2.56 -4.37
N PHE A 124 8.13 -3.51 -5.29
CA PHE A 124 7.55 -3.26 -6.61
C PHE A 124 6.19 -2.54 -6.59
N VAL A 125 5.26 -2.97 -5.74
CA VAL A 125 3.92 -2.35 -5.66
C VAL A 125 3.98 -0.99 -4.97
N GLU A 126 4.78 -0.84 -3.92
CA GLU A 126 4.99 0.46 -3.27
C GLU A 126 5.63 1.47 -4.23
N TYR A 127 6.67 1.05 -4.97
CA TYR A 127 7.31 1.84 -6.00
C TYR A 127 6.33 2.28 -7.10
N LEU A 128 5.52 1.37 -7.64
CA LEU A 128 4.56 1.69 -8.70
C LEU A 128 3.44 2.61 -8.21
N ARG A 129 2.92 2.40 -6.98
CA ARG A 129 1.95 3.27 -6.33
C ARG A 129 2.53 4.68 -6.12
N GLY A 130 3.76 4.78 -5.62
CA GLY A 130 4.48 6.05 -5.43
C GLY A 130 4.67 6.80 -6.74
N MET A 131 5.21 6.13 -7.76
CA MET A 131 5.40 6.69 -9.11
C MET A 131 4.09 7.15 -9.76
N ALA A 132 3.02 6.35 -9.67
CA ALA A 132 1.71 6.71 -10.21
C ALA A 132 1.13 7.94 -9.51
N ALA A 133 1.17 7.98 -8.17
CA ALA A 133 0.73 9.12 -7.37
C ALA A 133 1.53 10.40 -7.69
N TRP A 134 2.86 10.29 -7.77
CA TRP A 134 3.73 11.44 -8.06
C TRP A 134 3.53 11.96 -9.49
N ALA A 135 3.35 11.07 -10.47
CA ALA A 135 2.96 11.45 -11.83
C ALA A 135 1.57 12.09 -11.90
N HIS A 136 0.60 11.62 -11.11
CA HIS A 136 -0.73 12.21 -11.03
C HIS A 136 -0.73 13.62 -10.43
N ALA A 137 -0.01 13.85 -9.33
CA ALA A 137 0.13 15.16 -8.70
C ALA A 137 0.83 16.16 -9.63
N THR A 138 1.92 15.73 -10.26
CA THR A 138 2.66 16.52 -11.26
C THR A 138 1.79 16.88 -12.46
N ARG A 139 0.93 15.94 -12.90
CA ARG A 139 -0.05 16.15 -13.99
C ARG A 139 -1.17 17.12 -13.58
N GLU A 140 -1.70 17.07 -12.35
CA GLU A 140 -2.66 18.10 -11.88
C GLU A 140 -2.04 19.49 -11.92
N ALA A 141 -0.79 19.65 -11.44
CA ALA A 141 -0.11 20.94 -11.45
C ALA A 141 0.04 21.52 -12.88
N ILE A 142 0.37 20.68 -13.86
CA ILE A 142 0.41 21.10 -15.29
C ILE A 142 -0.98 21.48 -15.80
N ASP A 143 -2.05 20.77 -15.43
CA ASP A 143 -3.41 21.05 -15.89
C ASP A 143 -4.01 22.31 -15.24
N ASP A 144 -3.75 22.56 -13.96
CA ASP A 144 -4.12 23.80 -13.26
C ASP A 144 -3.42 25.02 -13.90
N LEU A 145 -2.10 24.94 -14.14
CA LEU A 145 -1.32 25.95 -14.86
C LEU A 145 -1.82 26.13 -16.32
N ALA A 146 -2.07 25.02 -17.03
CA ALA A 146 -2.62 25.03 -18.39
C ALA A 146 -4.09 25.51 -18.45
N ARG A 147 -4.76 25.71 -17.33
CA ARG A 147 -6.11 26.29 -17.25
C ARG A 147 -6.15 27.66 -16.60
N ALA A 148 -5.04 28.13 -16.01
CA ALA A 148 -4.98 29.36 -15.22
C ALA A 148 -6.05 29.42 -14.11
N ARG A 149 -6.34 28.28 -13.46
CA ARG A 149 -7.35 28.13 -12.39
C ARG A 149 -6.74 28.28 -10.99
N GLU A 150 -5.75 29.14 -10.89
CA GLU A 150 -4.65 28.94 -9.95
C GLU A 150 -5.00 29.26 -8.49
N THR A 151 -4.50 28.41 -7.59
CA THR A 151 -4.07 28.83 -6.27
C THR A 151 -2.70 28.20 -5.99
N GLU A 152 -1.65 29.03 -5.99
CA GLU A 152 -0.26 28.77 -5.54
C GLU A 152 -0.09 27.50 -4.70
N ARG A 153 -0.62 27.65 -3.49
CA ARG A 153 -0.61 26.72 -2.36
C ARG A 153 -1.22 25.34 -2.65
N GLY A 154 -2.21 25.25 -3.54
CA GLY A 154 -2.92 24.01 -3.85
C GLY A 154 -2.07 23.04 -4.67
N SER A 155 -1.49 23.51 -5.77
CA SER A 155 -0.59 22.72 -6.61
C SER A 155 0.70 22.36 -5.87
N ARG A 156 1.28 23.35 -5.16
CA ARG A 156 2.50 23.18 -4.35
C ARG A 156 2.34 22.09 -3.29
N LEU A 157 1.25 22.13 -2.51
CA LEU A 157 0.99 21.13 -1.47
C LEU A 157 0.84 19.70 -2.02
N ARG A 158 0.24 19.51 -3.20
CA ARG A 158 0.11 18.18 -3.82
C ARG A 158 1.46 17.59 -4.23
N VAL A 159 2.37 18.41 -4.76
CA VAL A 159 3.72 17.96 -5.14
C VAL A 159 4.54 17.61 -3.89
N GLU A 160 4.51 18.45 -2.85
CA GLU A 160 5.22 18.19 -1.58
C GLU A 160 4.68 16.95 -0.84
N LEU A 161 3.36 16.80 -0.70
CA LEU A 161 2.77 15.60 -0.07
C LEU A 161 3.12 14.30 -0.81
N ALA A 162 3.29 14.39 -2.13
CA ALA A 162 3.60 13.21 -2.93
C ALA A 162 5.13 12.96 -3.01
N LYS A 163 6.00 13.94 -2.68
CA LYS A 163 7.45 13.72 -2.47
C LYS A 163 7.73 12.81 -1.27
N SER A 164 6.96 12.94 -0.18
CA SER A 164 7.13 12.11 1.03
C SER A 164 6.66 10.66 0.86
N LEU A 165 6.64 10.14 -0.36
CA LEU A 165 6.38 8.73 -0.70
C LEU A 165 7.67 7.92 -0.88
N HIS A 166 8.85 8.55 -0.92
CA HIS A 166 10.19 7.94 -0.86
C HIS A 166 10.49 6.79 -1.85
N PHE A 167 9.66 6.57 -2.86
CA PHE A 167 9.75 5.46 -3.82
C PHE A 167 11.08 5.41 -4.60
N GLU A 168 11.83 6.51 -4.69
CA GLU A 168 13.16 6.55 -5.31
C GLU A 168 14.21 5.73 -4.52
N GLU A 169 13.99 5.51 -3.22
CA GLU A 169 14.83 4.65 -2.37
C GLU A 169 14.61 3.15 -2.67
N LEU A 170 13.47 2.78 -3.27
CA LEU A 170 13.11 1.40 -3.62
C LEU A 170 13.70 0.93 -4.96
N VAL A 171 14.30 1.81 -5.78
CA VAL A 171 14.74 1.49 -7.15
C VAL A 171 15.73 0.33 -7.19
N ASP A 172 16.74 0.33 -6.30
CA ASP A 172 17.76 -0.71 -6.22
C ASP A 172 17.20 -2.04 -5.67
N GLU A 173 16.00 -2.06 -5.08
CA GLU A 173 15.26 -3.27 -4.70
C GLU A 173 14.39 -3.78 -5.86
N VAL A 174 13.64 -2.88 -6.50
CA VAL A 174 12.77 -3.19 -7.65
C VAL A 174 13.55 -3.74 -8.83
N GLU A 175 14.75 -3.21 -9.12
CA GLU A 175 15.63 -3.77 -10.16
C GLU A 175 16.09 -5.20 -9.80
N ARG A 176 16.34 -5.49 -8.51
CA ARG A 176 16.69 -6.85 -8.03
C ARG A 176 15.50 -7.80 -8.11
N GLU A 177 14.30 -7.37 -7.69
CA GLU A 177 13.07 -8.15 -7.80
C GLU A 177 12.78 -8.50 -9.27
N LEU A 178 12.69 -7.50 -10.14
CA LEU A 178 12.42 -7.72 -11.57
C LEU A 178 13.49 -8.58 -12.25
N ALA A 179 14.77 -8.46 -11.88
CA ALA A 179 15.84 -9.28 -12.43
C ALA A 179 15.79 -10.74 -11.94
N HIS A 180 15.46 -10.97 -10.66
CA HIS A 180 15.23 -12.31 -10.12
C HIS A 180 14.04 -13.01 -10.82
N GLU A 181 13.02 -12.23 -11.17
CA GLU A 181 11.80 -12.69 -11.85
C GLU A 181 11.95 -12.85 -13.37
N GLY A 182 13.08 -12.47 -13.96
CA GLY A 182 13.27 -12.47 -15.42
C GLY A 182 12.41 -11.43 -16.16
N ALA A 183 11.88 -10.44 -15.45
CA ALA A 183 11.03 -9.35 -15.95
C ALA A 183 11.78 -8.02 -16.17
N TYR A 184 13.10 -7.99 -15.93
CA TYR A 184 13.97 -6.82 -16.14
C TYR A 184 14.82 -6.95 -17.40
N ASP A 185 14.96 -5.84 -18.14
CA ASP A 185 16.00 -5.66 -19.16
C ASP A 185 16.86 -4.43 -18.80
N PRO A 186 18.11 -4.64 -18.31
CA PRO A 186 19.05 -3.57 -18.00
C PRO A 186 19.43 -2.69 -19.20
N ALA A 187 19.23 -3.16 -20.44
CA ALA A 187 19.54 -2.38 -21.64
C ALA A 187 18.50 -1.27 -21.92
N VAL A 188 17.32 -1.33 -21.29
CA VAL A 188 16.25 -0.34 -21.44
C VAL A 188 16.04 0.49 -20.16
N ASP A 189 16.36 -0.06 -18.99
CA ASP A 189 16.26 0.58 -17.65
C ASP A 189 15.04 1.53 -17.49
N PRO A 190 13.81 1.04 -17.70
CA PRO A 190 12.61 1.88 -17.64
C PRO A 190 12.26 2.30 -16.20
N VAL A 191 12.85 1.65 -15.19
CA VAL A 191 12.65 1.94 -13.76
C VAL A 191 13.35 3.25 -13.42
N ARG A 192 14.69 3.26 -13.45
CA ARG A 192 15.49 4.41 -13.03
C ARG A 192 15.29 5.61 -13.96
N GLU A 193 15.07 5.39 -15.25
CA GLU A 193 14.80 6.47 -16.20
C GLU A 193 13.44 7.16 -15.95
N ALA A 194 12.40 6.41 -15.56
CA ALA A 194 11.12 7.00 -15.23
C ALA A 194 11.21 7.89 -13.97
N VAL A 195 11.93 7.45 -12.93
CA VAL A 195 12.22 8.27 -11.73
C VAL A 195 12.97 9.55 -12.10
N ARG A 196 14.11 9.43 -12.81
CA ARG A 196 14.93 10.60 -13.22
C ARG A 196 14.11 11.63 -14.00
N ARG A 197 13.26 11.19 -14.93
CA ARG A 197 12.39 12.08 -15.71
C ARG A 197 11.31 12.74 -14.85
N LEU A 198 10.71 12.01 -13.92
CA LEU A 198 9.66 12.55 -13.07
C LEU A 198 10.21 13.61 -12.10
N VAL A 199 11.37 13.35 -11.49
CA VAL A 199 12.10 14.31 -10.64
C VAL A 199 12.46 15.58 -11.43
N PHE A 200 12.95 15.42 -12.66
CA PHE A 200 13.26 16.55 -13.54
C PHE A 200 12.02 17.41 -13.85
N VAL A 201 10.85 16.78 -14.13
CA VAL A 201 9.60 17.50 -14.43
C VAL A 201 9.06 18.23 -13.21
N ALA A 202 8.99 17.57 -12.04
CA ALA A 202 8.55 18.20 -10.79
C ALA A 202 9.44 19.42 -10.44
N SER A 203 10.77 19.22 -10.44
CA SER A 203 11.76 20.28 -10.23
C SER A 203 11.68 21.43 -11.26
N ALA A 204 11.14 21.17 -12.46
CA ALA A 204 10.92 22.20 -13.47
C ALA A 204 9.61 22.98 -13.25
N LEU A 205 8.59 22.37 -12.65
CA LEU A 205 7.32 23.02 -12.28
C LEU A 205 7.45 23.83 -10.99
N GLU A 206 8.25 23.38 -10.03
CA GLU A 206 8.60 24.12 -8.80
C GLU A 206 9.43 25.39 -9.04
N ARG A 207 9.87 25.63 -10.29
CA ARG A 207 10.48 26.89 -10.76
C ARG A 207 9.51 27.76 -11.58
N GLN A 208 8.24 27.37 -11.63
CA GLN A 208 7.13 28.06 -12.28
C GLN A 208 5.95 28.31 -11.30
N LEU A 209 5.99 27.68 -10.11
CA LEU A 209 5.18 27.92 -8.91
C LEU A 209 6.00 28.64 -7.83
#